data_AF-A0A0D2ZU38-F1
#
_entry.id   AF-A0A0D2ZU38-F1
#
_cell.length_a   1.000
_cell.length_b   1.000
_cell.length_c   1.000
_cell.angle_alpha   90.00
_cell.angle_beta   90.00
_cell.angle_gamma   90.00
#
_symmetry.space_group_name_H-M   'P 1'
#
loop_
_entity.id
_entity.type
_entity.pdbx_description
1 polymer ?
#
loop_
_entity_poly.entity_id
_entity_poly.type
_entity_poly.pdbx_seq_one_letter_code
_entity_poly.pdbx_strand_id
1 'polypeptide(L)'
;MPKDFGAVGAIRVVNLESKEIFIKEMKLEVPDGPVTFTFNSWVAPKSEDPTKRTFFSNKSYLALKTPEPLKQLRKEELETLQGKNREGDHEFKKFERVYDYDVYNDVDNPDKDPELARPVMGGLSHPYPRRCKTGRKPSRKYPSIETRKGDFYVPRDEEWSTVKGTAFTGTTILAALPAALPQIEAFLLDPNMPFPHFKSIENLFEEGIEIPKDTGLFSLIPRIFKAIAAEAEDILLFESPILLDKDRFSWIRDNEFALQTLAGLNPYCIQLVREWPLKSKLDPAIYGDPNSLITSEIVEREIKGVMSFDEALENKRLFMLDYHDLLLPYVNKVRELDDSTLYASRTLFFLNDDSTLRPVAIELTRPQDKTRPQWRHIFTPGYDATSCWLWTLAKTHAISHDAGYHQLISHWYLTN
;
A
#
# COMPACT_ATOMS: atom_id res chain seq x y z
N MET A 1 28.23 -38.32 21.49
CA MET A 1 29.31 -37.30 21.47
C MET A 1 30.39 -37.67 22.47
N PRO A 2 31.67 -37.44 22.18
CA PRO A 2 32.75 -37.57 23.15
C PRO A 2 32.51 -36.68 24.38
N LYS A 3 32.97 -37.11 25.58
CA LYS A 3 32.78 -36.36 26.83
C LYS A 3 33.52 -35.02 26.87
N ASP A 4 34.55 -34.88 26.05
CA ASP A 4 35.44 -33.71 25.93
C ASP A 4 35.02 -32.74 24.82
N PHE A 5 33.91 -32.98 24.12
CA PHE A 5 33.43 -32.12 23.04
C PHE A 5 32.97 -30.73 23.52
N GLY A 6 32.56 -30.62 24.80
CA GLY A 6 32.04 -29.38 25.38
C GLY A 6 30.61 -29.04 24.92
N ALA A 7 30.20 -27.80 25.20
CA ALA A 7 28.83 -27.34 24.91
C ALA A 7 28.59 -27.12 23.41
N VAL A 8 27.49 -27.67 22.90
CA VAL A 8 27.09 -27.51 21.48
C VAL A 8 26.49 -26.11 21.25
N GLY A 9 27.21 -25.28 20.49
CA GLY A 9 26.78 -23.91 20.17
C GLY A 9 26.19 -23.72 18.77
N ALA A 10 26.48 -24.63 17.84
CA ALA A 10 26.01 -24.59 16.46
C ALA A 10 25.96 -25.99 15.86
N ILE A 11 25.15 -26.16 14.82
CA ILE A 11 25.09 -27.35 13.98
C ILE A 11 25.21 -26.96 12.51
N ARG A 12 25.65 -27.91 11.67
CA ARG A 12 25.65 -27.76 10.22
C ARG A 12 24.78 -28.82 9.59
N VAL A 13 23.84 -28.40 8.77
CA VAL A 13 22.83 -29.26 8.13
C VAL A 13 23.06 -29.29 6.63
N VAL A 14 22.94 -30.48 6.04
CA VAL A 14 22.88 -30.69 4.59
C VAL A 14 21.64 -31.50 4.33
N ASN A 15 20.83 -31.05 3.39
CA ASN A 15 19.65 -31.79 2.96
C ASN A 15 20.05 -32.78 1.86
N LEU A 16 19.93 -34.08 2.15
CA LEU A 16 20.22 -35.16 1.20
C LEU A 16 19.01 -35.56 0.36
N GLU A 17 17.82 -35.01 0.66
CA GLU A 17 16.61 -35.24 -0.10
C GLU A 17 16.64 -34.48 -1.43
N SER A 18 15.78 -34.89 -2.36
CA SER A 18 15.61 -34.25 -3.66
C SER A 18 14.77 -32.96 -3.62
N LYS A 19 14.07 -32.70 -2.52
CA LYS A 19 13.21 -31.53 -2.32
C LYS A 19 13.69 -30.71 -1.14
N GLU A 20 13.43 -29.40 -1.17
CA GLU A 20 13.71 -28.53 -0.03
C GLU A 20 12.93 -28.97 1.22
N ILE A 21 13.54 -28.78 2.39
CA ILE A 21 12.93 -29.10 3.68
C ILE A 21 12.82 -27.83 4.52
N PHE A 22 11.68 -27.63 5.17
CA PHE A 22 11.51 -26.56 6.15
C PHE A 22 11.77 -27.10 7.55
N ILE A 23 12.82 -26.59 8.20
CA ILE A 23 13.19 -27.04 9.54
C ILE A 23 12.67 -26.00 10.54
N LYS A 24 11.77 -26.42 11.43
CA LYS A 24 11.24 -25.55 12.50
C LYS A 24 12.18 -25.52 13.69
N GLU A 25 12.45 -26.70 14.22
CA GLU A 25 13.20 -26.88 15.46
C GLU A 25 13.97 -28.20 15.41
N MET A 26 15.11 -28.23 16.10
CA MET A 26 15.81 -29.46 16.45
C MET A 26 16.16 -29.42 17.93
N LYS A 27 15.90 -30.52 18.62
CA LYS A 27 16.31 -30.73 20.01
C LYS A 27 17.37 -31.81 20.06
N LEU A 28 18.55 -31.46 20.60
CA LEU A 28 19.66 -32.37 20.76
C LEU A 28 19.83 -32.72 22.23
N GLU A 29 19.64 -33.99 22.58
CA GLU A 29 19.90 -34.49 23.93
C GLU A 29 21.42 -34.73 24.11
N VAL A 30 22.05 -33.96 25.00
CA VAL A 30 23.47 -34.10 25.36
C VAL A 30 23.64 -34.34 26.87
N PRO A 31 24.79 -34.88 27.35
CA PRO A 31 24.98 -35.21 28.76
C PRO A 31 24.73 -34.05 29.74
N ASP A 32 24.99 -32.81 29.31
CA ASP A 32 24.81 -31.59 30.11
C ASP A 32 23.39 -31.00 30.06
N GLY A 33 22.44 -31.72 29.46
CA GLY A 33 21.05 -31.32 29.27
C GLY A 33 20.70 -30.97 27.81
N PRO A 34 19.41 -30.91 27.45
CA PRO A 34 18.99 -30.69 26.07
C PRO A 34 19.40 -29.31 25.53
N VAL A 35 19.82 -29.26 24.26
CA VAL A 35 20.05 -28.03 23.52
C VAL A 35 19.01 -27.91 22.41
N THR A 36 18.28 -26.79 22.40
CA THR A 36 17.28 -26.48 21.39
C THR A 36 17.82 -25.50 20.36
N PHE A 37 17.54 -25.79 19.09
CA PHE A 37 17.82 -24.93 17.95
C PHE A 37 16.49 -24.60 17.27
N THR A 38 16.19 -23.31 17.13
CA THR A 38 14.99 -22.82 16.42
C THR A 38 15.45 -22.15 15.14
N PHE A 39 14.97 -22.65 13.99
CA PHE A 39 15.48 -22.23 12.68
C PHE A 39 14.44 -21.46 11.88
N ASN A 40 13.22 -22.01 11.80
CA ASN A 40 12.16 -21.55 10.90
C ASN A 40 12.70 -21.20 9.50
N SER A 41 13.47 -22.11 8.90
CA SER A 41 14.19 -21.85 7.66
C SER A 41 14.14 -23.01 6.70
N TRP A 42 14.14 -22.70 5.41
CA TRP A 42 14.23 -23.67 4.32
C TRP A 42 15.69 -24.10 4.11
N VAL A 43 15.91 -25.39 3.87
CA VAL A 43 17.20 -25.96 3.47
C VAL A 43 17.05 -26.63 2.11
N ALA A 44 17.72 -26.06 1.11
CA ALA A 44 17.70 -26.55 -0.25
C ALA A 44 18.36 -27.93 -0.39
N PRO A 45 17.96 -28.74 -1.37
CA PRO A 45 18.65 -29.98 -1.70
C PRO A 45 20.15 -29.77 -1.92
N LYS A 46 20.98 -30.74 -1.51
CA LYS A 46 22.43 -30.72 -1.76
C LYS A 46 22.79 -30.56 -3.25
N SER A 47 21.90 -31.01 -4.15
CA SER A 47 22.08 -30.86 -5.60
C SER A 47 21.95 -29.41 -6.08
N GLU A 48 21.25 -28.55 -5.34
CA GLU A 48 21.10 -27.13 -5.64
C GLU A 48 22.07 -26.26 -4.85
N ASP A 49 22.21 -26.53 -3.55
CA ASP A 49 23.18 -25.89 -2.67
C ASP A 49 23.98 -26.95 -1.89
N PRO A 50 25.23 -27.24 -2.30
CA PRO A 50 26.07 -28.19 -1.59
C PRO A 50 26.60 -27.63 -0.26
N THR A 51 26.39 -26.34 0.03
CA THR A 51 26.88 -25.67 1.22
C THR A 51 26.15 -26.16 2.46
N LYS A 52 26.90 -26.50 3.51
CA LYS A 52 26.27 -26.88 4.79
C LYS A 52 25.75 -25.63 5.49
N ARG A 53 24.44 -25.57 5.69
CA ARG A 53 23.74 -24.50 6.40
C ARG A 53 24.08 -24.52 7.88
N THR A 54 24.53 -23.39 8.41
CA THR A 54 24.89 -23.24 9.81
C THR A 54 23.70 -22.74 10.61
N PHE A 55 23.42 -23.37 11.73
CA PHE A 55 22.41 -22.93 12.68
C PHE A 55 22.98 -22.83 14.09
N PHE A 56 22.67 -21.76 14.80
CA PHE A 56 23.14 -21.50 16.16
C PHE A 56 22.08 -21.93 17.18
N SER A 57 22.51 -22.29 18.39
CA SER A 57 21.58 -22.52 19.49
C SER A 57 20.88 -21.22 19.92
N ASN A 58 19.82 -21.33 20.71
CA ASN A 58 19.04 -20.19 21.20
C ASN A 58 19.78 -19.25 22.18
N LYS A 59 21.07 -19.48 22.45
CA LYS A 59 21.88 -18.60 23.30
C LYS A 59 22.30 -17.35 22.53
N SER A 60 21.98 -16.18 23.08
CA SER A 60 22.25 -14.89 22.45
C SER A 60 23.60 -14.30 22.87
N TYR A 61 24.38 -13.82 21.90
CA TYR A 61 25.68 -13.18 22.14
C TYR A 61 25.84 -11.89 21.32
N LEU A 62 26.30 -10.83 21.98
CA LEU A 62 26.91 -9.68 21.28
C LEU A 62 28.16 -10.15 20.54
N ALA A 63 28.55 -9.45 19.46
CA ALA A 63 29.68 -9.82 18.61
C ALA A 63 30.96 -10.12 19.43
N LEU A 64 31.33 -9.23 20.35
CA LEU A 64 32.52 -9.35 21.22
C LEU A 64 32.42 -10.47 22.26
N LYS A 65 31.21 -10.92 22.60
CA LYS A 65 30.94 -12.00 23.57
C LYS A 65 30.70 -13.35 22.90
N THR A 66 30.83 -13.43 21.56
CA THR A 66 30.67 -14.70 20.84
C THR A 66 31.79 -15.66 21.26
N PRO A 67 31.47 -16.89 21.70
CA PRO A 67 32.49 -17.89 22.01
C PRO A 67 33.48 -18.08 20.84
N GLU A 68 34.78 -18.16 21.12
CA GLU A 68 35.83 -18.23 20.09
C GLU A 68 35.53 -19.25 18.98
N PRO A 69 35.11 -20.51 19.27
CA PRO A 69 34.85 -21.49 18.22
C PRO A 69 33.69 -21.12 17.27
N LEU A 70 32.79 -20.23 17.70
CA LEU A 70 31.62 -19.80 16.92
C LEU A 70 31.87 -18.54 16.11
N LYS A 71 32.96 -17.80 16.36
CA LYS A 71 33.24 -16.52 15.69
C LYS A 71 33.38 -16.68 14.17
N GLN A 72 34.10 -17.71 13.74
CA GLN A 72 34.29 -17.99 12.32
C GLN A 72 32.96 -18.35 11.64
N LEU A 73 32.18 -19.25 12.26
CA LEU A 73 30.85 -19.61 11.75
C LEU A 73 29.90 -18.41 11.66
N ARG A 74 29.92 -17.52 12.67
CA ARG A 74 29.12 -16.29 12.69
C ARG A 74 29.50 -15.36 11.53
N LYS A 75 30.81 -15.22 11.26
CA LYS A 75 31.32 -14.40 10.17
C LYS A 75 30.94 -14.98 8.80
N GLU A 76 31.15 -16.28 8.61
CA GLU A 76 30.82 -16.98 7.35
C GLU A 76 29.33 -16.91 7.02
N GLU A 77 28.45 -17.07 8.02
CA GLU A 77 27.00 -16.93 7.82
C GLU A 77 26.65 -15.49 7.40
N LEU A 78 27.23 -14.47 8.05
CA LEU A 78 27.01 -13.08 7.65
C LEU A 78 27.50 -12.79 6.23
N GLU A 79 28.68 -13.29 5.85
CA GLU A 79 29.22 -13.13 4.49
C GLU A 79 28.35 -13.83 3.44
N THR A 80 27.76 -14.97 3.80
CA THR A 80 26.80 -15.69 2.96
C THR A 80 25.50 -14.88 2.79
N LEU A 81 24.95 -14.33 3.88
CA LEU A 81 23.76 -13.46 3.82
C LEU A 81 24.03 -12.16 3.05
N GLN A 82 25.26 -11.66 3.03
CA GLN A 82 25.69 -10.51 2.23
C GLN A 82 26.05 -10.86 0.78
N GLY A 83 25.96 -12.14 0.39
CA GLY A 83 26.31 -12.61 -0.94
C GLY A 83 27.80 -12.51 -1.31
N LYS A 84 28.69 -12.27 -0.34
CA LYS A 84 30.15 -12.13 -0.59
C LYS A 84 30.80 -13.40 -1.11
N ASN A 85 30.19 -14.55 -0.79
CA ASN A 85 30.66 -15.87 -1.20
C ASN A 85 29.99 -16.36 -2.50
N ARG A 86 29.20 -15.52 -3.18
CA ARG A 86 28.58 -15.89 -4.46
C ARG A 86 29.59 -15.87 -5.59
N GLU A 87 29.50 -16.88 -6.45
CA GLU A 87 30.27 -16.94 -7.69
C GLU A 87 29.57 -16.11 -8.78
N GLY A 88 30.07 -14.89 -9.01
CA GLY A 88 29.64 -14.01 -10.11
C GLY A 88 28.35 -13.23 -9.87
N ASP A 89 28.16 -12.17 -10.66
CA ASP A 89 27.01 -11.27 -10.57
C ASP A 89 25.87 -11.76 -11.48
N HIS A 90 25.22 -12.84 -11.04
CA HIS A 90 24.10 -13.46 -11.70
C HIS A 90 22.83 -13.33 -10.86
N GLU A 91 21.68 -13.47 -11.53
CA GLU A 91 20.33 -13.42 -10.94
C GLU A 91 20.23 -14.31 -9.71
N PHE A 92 19.61 -13.80 -8.65
CA PHE A 92 19.46 -14.55 -7.40
C PHE A 92 18.54 -15.75 -7.61
N LYS A 93 18.98 -16.91 -7.14
CA LYS A 93 18.22 -18.17 -7.21
C LYS A 93 17.27 -18.27 -6.04
N LYS A 94 16.15 -18.96 -6.23
CA LYS A 94 15.08 -19.12 -5.24
C LYS A 94 15.57 -19.56 -3.85
N PHE A 95 16.53 -20.48 -3.78
CA PHE A 95 17.03 -20.99 -2.50
C PHE A 95 18.00 -20.05 -1.77
N GLU A 96 18.50 -19.01 -2.44
CA GLU A 96 19.49 -18.10 -1.85
C GLU A 96 18.85 -17.23 -0.77
N ARG A 97 19.67 -16.82 0.20
CA ARG A 97 19.29 -15.98 1.35
C ARG A 97 20.10 -14.69 1.37
N VAL A 98 20.30 -14.09 0.20
CA VAL A 98 21.16 -12.91 0.03
C VAL A 98 20.33 -11.65 0.22
N TYR A 99 20.73 -10.83 1.18
CA TYR A 99 20.15 -9.53 1.47
C TYR A 99 21.09 -8.46 0.94
N ASP A 100 20.66 -7.78 -0.11
CA ASP A 100 21.39 -6.67 -0.73
C ASP A 100 20.40 -5.61 -1.22
N TYR A 101 20.91 -4.42 -1.54
CA TYR A 101 20.12 -3.25 -1.85
C TYR A 101 20.16 -2.89 -3.32
N ASP A 102 19.04 -2.40 -3.83
CA ASP A 102 18.98 -1.80 -5.14
C ASP A 102 17.91 -0.70 -5.18
N VAL A 103 17.87 0.07 -6.26
CA VAL A 103 16.89 1.13 -6.52
C VAL A 103 15.61 0.56 -7.12
N TYR A 104 14.52 1.33 -7.11
CA TYR A 104 13.30 0.98 -7.84
C TYR A 104 13.48 1.34 -9.31
N ASN A 105 14.16 0.48 -10.03
CA ASN A 105 14.33 0.48 -11.48
C ASN A 105 13.65 -0.72 -12.14
N ASP A 106 12.75 -1.38 -11.42
CA ASP A 106 12.10 -2.62 -11.81
C ASP A 106 10.57 -2.51 -11.78
N VAL A 107 10.00 -1.29 -11.69
CA VAL A 107 8.55 -1.03 -11.64
C VAL A 107 7.92 -0.98 -13.04
N ASP A 108 8.67 -0.53 -14.04
CA ASP A 108 8.22 -0.33 -15.42
C ASP A 108 8.51 -1.51 -16.36
N ASN A 109 7.94 -1.45 -17.57
CA ASN A 109 8.22 -2.43 -18.61
C ASN A 109 8.34 -1.79 -20.00
N PRO A 110 9.35 -0.92 -20.22
CA PRO A 110 9.52 -0.17 -21.45
C PRO A 110 9.96 -1.04 -22.64
N ASP A 111 10.38 -2.29 -22.39
CA ASP A 111 10.64 -3.29 -23.43
C ASP A 111 9.33 -3.82 -24.06
N LYS A 112 8.23 -3.87 -23.28
CA LYS A 112 6.90 -4.24 -23.77
C LYS A 112 6.25 -3.09 -24.52
N ASP A 113 6.29 -1.90 -23.93
CA ASP A 113 5.72 -0.67 -24.50
C ASP A 113 6.51 0.54 -23.98
N PRO A 114 7.11 1.38 -24.85
CA PRO A 114 7.83 2.57 -24.43
C PRO A 114 7.04 3.52 -23.53
N GLU A 115 5.71 3.60 -23.67
CA GLU A 115 4.84 4.44 -22.83
C GLU A 115 4.76 3.96 -21.37
N LEU A 116 5.17 2.71 -21.11
CA LEU A 116 5.26 2.15 -19.76
C LEU A 116 6.52 2.58 -19.02
N ALA A 117 7.46 3.30 -19.65
CA ALA A 117 8.68 3.76 -19.00
C ALA A 117 8.38 4.61 -17.74
N ARG A 118 9.13 4.38 -16.65
CA ARG A 118 9.03 5.17 -15.42
C ARG A 118 10.42 5.63 -14.99
N PRO A 119 10.52 6.77 -14.27
CA PRO A 119 11.79 7.21 -13.74
C PRO A 119 12.31 6.21 -12.70
N VAL A 120 13.63 6.02 -12.67
CA VAL A 120 14.30 5.24 -11.62
C VAL A 120 14.22 6.00 -10.30
N MET A 121 13.70 5.35 -9.25
CA MET A 121 13.55 5.93 -7.91
C MET A 121 14.60 5.36 -6.94
N GLY A 122 15.29 6.23 -6.21
CA GLY A 122 16.40 5.91 -5.31
C GLY A 122 17.69 6.68 -5.62
N GLY A 123 17.73 7.45 -6.71
CA GLY A 123 18.86 8.32 -7.07
C GLY A 123 18.76 9.73 -6.47
N LEU A 124 19.67 10.62 -6.89
CA LEU A 124 19.66 12.03 -6.46
C LEU A 124 18.46 12.81 -7.02
N SER A 125 18.01 12.48 -8.24
CA SER A 125 16.88 13.14 -8.90
C SER A 125 15.53 12.71 -8.34
N HIS A 126 15.43 11.46 -7.88
CA HIS A 126 14.22 10.91 -7.25
C HIS A 126 14.64 10.15 -5.98
N PRO A 127 14.91 10.85 -4.86
CA PRO A 127 15.27 10.20 -3.62
C PRO A 127 14.18 9.23 -3.16
N TYR A 128 14.58 8.00 -2.83
CA TYR A 128 13.65 6.95 -2.41
C TYR A 128 14.39 5.88 -1.59
N PRO A 129 13.69 5.18 -0.66
CA PRO A 129 14.22 3.98 -0.01
C PRO A 129 14.76 2.96 -1.01
N ARG A 130 15.73 2.16 -0.56
CA ARG A 130 16.20 1.01 -1.32
C ARG A 130 15.25 -0.16 -1.15
N ARG A 131 15.16 -1.00 -2.16
CA ARG A 131 14.45 -2.28 -2.12
C ARG A 131 15.45 -3.44 -2.07
N CYS A 132 14.93 -4.65 -1.84
CA CYS A 132 15.74 -5.87 -1.94
C CYS A 132 16.23 -6.08 -3.38
N LYS A 133 17.54 -6.22 -3.55
CA LYS A 133 18.14 -6.56 -4.84
C LYS A 133 17.64 -7.94 -5.31
N THR A 134 17.44 -8.07 -6.61
CA THR A 134 16.97 -9.28 -7.28
C THR A 134 17.99 -9.83 -8.28
N GLY A 135 18.86 -8.96 -8.80
CA GLY A 135 19.97 -9.34 -9.68
C GLY A 135 19.54 -9.76 -11.08
N ARG A 136 18.28 -9.53 -11.49
CA ARG A 136 17.87 -9.81 -12.87
C ARG A 136 18.64 -8.89 -13.81
N LYS A 137 18.78 -9.35 -15.04
CA LYS A 137 19.56 -8.63 -16.03
C LYS A 137 18.89 -7.29 -16.36
N PRO A 138 19.68 -6.24 -16.63
CA PRO A 138 19.16 -5.01 -17.20
C PRO A 138 18.49 -5.23 -18.56
N SER A 139 17.56 -4.36 -18.93
CA SER A 139 17.02 -4.30 -20.28
C SER A 139 18.15 -4.06 -21.28
N ARG A 140 18.05 -4.73 -22.43
CA ARG A 140 18.99 -4.52 -23.54
C ARG A 140 18.84 -3.13 -24.15
N LYS A 141 17.62 -2.57 -24.13
CA LYS A 141 17.29 -1.27 -24.71
C LYS A 141 17.48 -0.14 -23.70
N TYR A 142 17.23 -0.41 -22.42
CA TYR A 142 17.33 0.57 -21.33
C TYR A 142 18.20 0.01 -20.19
N PRO A 143 19.53 0.15 -20.26
CA PRO A 143 20.45 -0.49 -19.30
C PRO A 143 20.30 -0.03 -17.84
N SER A 144 19.58 1.06 -17.58
CA SER A 144 19.26 1.53 -16.22
C SER A 144 18.05 0.82 -15.60
N ILE A 145 17.28 0.07 -16.40
CA ILE A 145 16.03 -0.60 -16.01
C ILE A 145 16.29 -2.10 -15.88
N GLU A 146 15.81 -2.70 -14.79
CA GLU A 146 15.88 -4.15 -14.58
C GLU A 146 14.72 -4.84 -15.31
N THR A 147 15.01 -5.98 -15.95
CA THR A 147 13.96 -6.73 -16.66
C THR A 147 12.92 -7.32 -15.70
N ARG A 148 11.64 -7.24 -16.08
CA ARG A 148 10.51 -7.85 -15.37
C ARG A 148 10.13 -9.18 -16.01
N LYS A 149 10.68 -10.28 -15.51
CA LYS A 149 10.35 -11.66 -15.93
C LYS A 149 10.23 -12.56 -14.70
N GLY A 150 9.31 -13.52 -14.75
CA GLY A 150 9.12 -14.53 -13.70
C GLY A 150 8.76 -13.92 -12.34
N ASP A 151 9.07 -14.68 -11.29
CA ASP A 151 8.86 -14.28 -9.90
C ASP A 151 9.94 -13.30 -9.43
N PHE A 152 9.57 -12.41 -8.50
CA PHE A 152 10.50 -11.46 -7.91
C PHE A 152 11.22 -12.13 -6.74
N TYR A 153 12.54 -12.26 -6.86
CA TYR A 153 13.36 -12.81 -5.78
C TYR A 153 13.15 -12.03 -4.48
N VAL A 154 12.94 -12.78 -3.41
CA VAL A 154 13.17 -12.38 -2.03
C VAL A 154 14.02 -13.47 -1.37
N PRO A 155 14.81 -13.15 -0.33
CA PRO A 155 15.54 -14.17 0.42
C PRO A 155 14.62 -15.32 0.82
N ARG A 156 15.06 -16.56 0.62
CA ARG A 156 14.17 -17.75 0.68
C ARG A 156 13.28 -17.83 1.92
N ASP A 157 13.78 -17.39 3.07
CA ASP A 157 13.06 -17.42 4.35
C ASP A 157 12.03 -16.28 4.50
N GLU A 158 12.11 -15.23 3.68
CA GLU A 158 11.16 -14.11 3.59
C GLU A 158 10.02 -14.38 2.60
N GLU A 159 10.21 -15.34 1.68
CA GLU A 159 9.16 -15.77 0.76
C GLU A 159 7.98 -16.36 1.56
N TRP A 160 6.78 -15.86 1.28
CA TRP A 160 5.57 -16.35 1.94
C TRP A 160 5.40 -17.86 1.76
N SER A 161 4.82 -18.52 2.77
CA SER A 161 4.35 -19.89 2.57
C SER A 161 3.26 -19.92 1.49
N THR A 162 3.21 -21.00 0.72
CA THR A 162 2.21 -21.21 -0.35
C THR A 162 0.77 -20.98 0.11
N VAL A 163 0.46 -21.28 1.38
CA VAL A 163 -0.86 -21.07 2.01
C VAL A 163 -1.22 -19.59 2.21
N LYS A 164 -0.22 -18.71 2.39
CA LYS A 164 -0.43 -17.26 2.48
C LYS A 164 -0.44 -16.58 1.11
N GLY A 165 0.34 -17.08 0.16
CA GLY A 165 0.40 -16.54 -1.21
C GLY A 165 -0.91 -16.69 -1.98
N THR A 166 -1.60 -17.84 -1.88
CA THR A 166 -2.91 -18.05 -2.52
C THR A 166 -4.01 -17.17 -1.94
N ALA A 167 -3.88 -16.68 -0.70
CA ALA A 167 -4.83 -15.74 -0.11
C ALA A 167 -4.68 -14.31 -0.66
N PHE A 168 -3.60 -14.00 -1.39
CA PHE A 168 -3.25 -12.65 -1.85
C PHE A 168 -3.33 -12.48 -3.39
N THR A 169 -3.47 -13.57 -4.16
CA THR A 169 -3.64 -13.50 -5.62
C THR A 169 -5.07 -13.09 -5.99
N GLY A 170 -5.39 -11.80 -5.85
CA GLY A 170 -6.64 -11.20 -6.34
C GLY A 170 -6.77 -11.16 -7.87
N THR A 171 -5.68 -11.38 -8.60
CA THR A 171 -5.62 -11.33 -10.08
C THR A 171 -6.45 -12.42 -10.76
N THR A 172 -6.53 -13.62 -10.19
CA THR A 172 -7.24 -14.74 -10.84
C THR A 172 -8.76 -14.59 -10.74
N ILE A 173 -9.29 -14.00 -9.65
CA ILE A 173 -10.73 -13.74 -9.54
C ILE A 173 -11.16 -12.56 -10.40
N LEU A 174 -10.37 -11.49 -10.46
CA LEU A 174 -10.66 -10.35 -11.35
C LEU A 174 -10.88 -10.78 -12.80
N ALA A 175 -10.16 -11.82 -13.25
CA ALA A 175 -10.32 -12.40 -14.58
C ALA A 175 -11.60 -13.24 -14.77
N ALA A 176 -12.26 -13.69 -13.70
CA ALA A 176 -13.47 -14.51 -13.74
C ALA A 176 -14.77 -13.73 -13.53
N LEU A 177 -14.71 -12.48 -13.04
CA LEU A 177 -15.88 -11.59 -12.96
C LEU A 177 -16.67 -11.42 -14.29
N PRO A 178 -16.10 -11.49 -15.51
CA PRO A 178 -16.88 -11.24 -16.72
C PRO A 178 -18.00 -12.26 -16.97
N ALA A 179 -17.89 -13.50 -16.47
CA ALA A 179 -18.80 -14.59 -16.84
C ALA A 179 -20.09 -14.67 -16.00
N ALA A 180 -20.20 -13.89 -14.93
CA ALA A 180 -21.10 -14.16 -13.81
C ALA A 180 -22.24 -13.16 -13.63
N LEU A 181 -22.10 -11.95 -14.19
CA LEU A 181 -23.07 -10.87 -14.07
C LEU A 181 -23.09 -10.11 -15.40
N PRO A 182 -24.17 -10.13 -16.19
CA PRO A 182 -24.21 -9.45 -17.49
C PRO A 182 -23.92 -7.93 -17.43
N GLN A 183 -24.21 -7.30 -16.29
CA GLN A 183 -23.90 -5.88 -16.03
C GLN A 183 -22.41 -5.64 -15.72
N ILE A 184 -21.71 -6.65 -15.16
CA ILE A 184 -20.26 -6.60 -14.91
C ILE A 184 -19.49 -7.09 -16.14
N GLU A 185 -20.03 -8.03 -16.91
CA GLU A 185 -19.50 -8.43 -18.22
C GLU A 185 -19.32 -7.20 -19.10
N ALA A 186 -20.31 -6.30 -19.12
CA ALA A 186 -20.22 -5.03 -19.81
C ALA A 186 -19.14 -4.09 -19.23
N PHE A 187 -18.95 -4.06 -17.90
CA PHE A 187 -17.89 -3.30 -17.21
C PHE A 187 -16.47 -3.85 -17.42
N LEU A 188 -16.31 -5.15 -17.67
CA LEU A 188 -15.01 -5.78 -17.93
C LEU A 188 -14.68 -5.85 -19.42
N LEU A 189 -15.70 -5.93 -20.27
CA LEU A 189 -15.58 -5.77 -21.72
C LEU A 189 -15.30 -4.31 -22.11
N ASP A 190 -15.83 -3.35 -21.33
CA ASP A 190 -15.49 -1.93 -21.42
C ASP A 190 -15.21 -1.36 -20.01
N PRO A 191 -13.92 -1.27 -19.62
CA PRO A 191 -13.49 -0.67 -18.35
C PRO A 191 -13.98 0.77 -18.13
N ASN A 192 -14.46 1.43 -19.18
CA ASN A 192 -14.97 2.81 -19.13
C ASN A 192 -16.48 2.87 -18.91
N MET A 193 -17.18 1.74 -18.77
CA MET A 193 -18.62 1.76 -18.54
C MET A 193 -18.93 2.25 -17.11
N PRO A 194 -19.69 3.35 -16.93
CA PRO A 194 -20.00 3.86 -15.61
C PRO A 194 -21.07 3.02 -14.90
N PHE A 195 -21.02 2.98 -13.57
CA PHE A 195 -22.15 2.45 -12.79
C PHE A 195 -23.39 3.33 -12.98
N PRO A 196 -24.57 2.77 -13.29
CA PRO A 196 -25.76 3.57 -13.57
C PRO A 196 -26.38 4.20 -12.32
N HIS A 197 -26.21 3.58 -11.14
CA HIS A 197 -26.70 4.08 -9.85
C HIS A 197 -25.99 3.39 -8.67
N PHE A 198 -26.06 3.97 -7.47
CA PHE A 198 -25.41 3.43 -6.26
C PHE A 198 -25.79 1.98 -5.94
N LYS A 199 -27.04 1.58 -6.21
CA LYS A 199 -27.48 0.19 -6.00
C LYS A 199 -26.66 -0.84 -6.81
N SER A 200 -26.14 -0.47 -7.98
CA SER A 200 -25.30 -1.37 -8.78
C SER A 200 -23.94 -1.62 -8.11
N ILE A 201 -23.45 -0.65 -7.32
CA ILE A 201 -22.25 -0.80 -6.50
C ILE A 201 -22.56 -1.68 -5.28
N GLU A 202 -23.69 -1.47 -4.62
CA GLU A 202 -24.12 -2.28 -3.47
C GLU A 202 -24.32 -3.77 -3.83
N ASN A 203 -24.83 -4.06 -5.04
CA ASN A 203 -25.07 -5.42 -5.50
C ASN A 203 -23.80 -6.28 -5.57
N LEU A 204 -22.60 -5.66 -5.66
CA LEU A 204 -21.32 -6.36 -5.53
C LEU A 204 -21.19 -7.12 -4.19
N PHE A 205 -21.87 -6.64 -3.14
CA PHE A 205 -21.82 -7.20 -1.79
C PHE A 205 -23.09 -7.98 -1.40
N GLU A 206 -24.18 -7.84 -2.16
CA GLU A 206 -25.50 -8.43 -1.81
C GLU A 206 -25.90 -9.62 -2.69
N GLU A 207 -25.68 -9.54 -4.00
CA GLU A 207 -26.18 -10.54 -4.96
C GLU A 207 -25.10 -11.55 -5.37
N GLY A 208 -23.82 -11.20 -5.23
CA GLY A 208 -22.69 -12.08 -5.51
C GLY A 208 -22.49 -12.37 -7.00
N ILE A 209 -21.47 -13.16 -7.30
CA ILE A 209 -20.95 -13.48 -8.64
C ILE A 209 -21.11 -15.00 -8.82
N GLU A 210 -21.97 -15.45 -9.75
CA GLU A 210 -22.11 -16.87 -10.11
C GLU A 210 -20.85 -17.41 -10.80
N ILE A 211 -20.19 -18.43 -10.26
CA ILE A 211 -19.01 -19.03 -10.92
C ILE A 211 -19.43 -20.17 -11.85
N PRO A 212 -18.92 -20.23 -13.09
CA PRO A 212 -19.08 -21.41 -13.95
C PRO A 212 -18.45 -22.67 -13.32
N LYS A 213 -19.24 -23.76 -13.23
CA LYS A 213 -18.91 -25.01 -12.51
C LYS A 213 -17.63 -25.74 -12.97
N ASP A 214 -17.08 -25.43 -14.16
CA ASP A 214 -15.96 -26.16 -14.77
C ASP A 214 -14.58 -25.49 -14.64
N THR A 215 -14.45 -24.39 -13.89
CA THR A 215 -13.23 -23.57 -13.94
C THR A 215 -12.15 -23.92 -12.90
N GLY A 216 -12.44 -24.79 -11.92
CA GLY A 216 -11.46 -25.13 -10.85
C GLY A 216 -11.05 -23.94 -9.96
N LEU A 217 -11.72 -22.79 -10.10
CA LEU A 217 -11.38 -21.52 -9.46
C LEU A 217 -11.63 -21.49 -7.95
N PHE A 218 -12.38 -22.44 -7.41
CA PHE A 218 -12.73 -22.48 -5.97
C PHE A 218 -11.52 -22.55 -5.04
N SER A 219 -10.45 -23.21 -5.50
CA SER A 219 -9.21 -23.35 -4.73
C SER A 219 -8.36 -22.08 -4.67
N LEU A 220 -8.72 -21.05 -5.44
CA LEU A 220 -8.01 -19.79 -5.62
C LEU A 220 -8.75 -18.59 -5.03
N ILE A 221 -9.76 -18.81 -4.17
CA ILE A 221 -10.58 -17.73 -3.61
C ILE A 221 -9.83 -17.00 -2.49
N PRO A 222 -9.33 -15.76 -2.70
CA PRO A 222 -8.80 -14.93 -1.62
C PRO A 222 -9.85 -14.66 -0.54
N ARG A 223 -9.38 -14.44 0.69
CA ARG A 223 -10.20 -14.25 1.91
C ARG A 223 -11.17 -13.06 1.89
N ILE A 224 -11.15 -12.24 0.84
CA ILE A 224 -12.07 -11.10 0.65
C ILE A 224 -13.45 -11.53 0.12
N PHE A 225 -13.60 -12.80 -0.26
CA PHE A 225 -14.88 -13.37 -0.66
C PHE A 225 -15.40 -14.36 0.37
N LYS A 226 -16.69 -14.28 0.68
CA LYS A 226 -17.43 -15.38 1.29
C LYS A 226 -17.90 -16.29 0.17
N ALA A 227 -17.42 -17.53 0.15
CA ALA A 227 -18.00 -18.58 -0.68
C ALA A 227 -19.26 -19.10 0.01
N ILE A 228 -20.42 -18.94 -0.63
CA ILE A 228 -21.65 -19.56 -0.18
C ILE A 228 -21.90 -20.75 -1.11
N ALA A 229 -21.71 -21.96 -0.60
CA ALA A 229 -22.13 -23.17 -1.29
C ALA A 229 -23.64 -23.32 -1.10
N ALA A 230 -24.43 -23.03 -2.13
CA ALA A 230 -25.85 -23.34 -2.18
C ALA A 230 -26.07 -24.60 -3.02
N GLU A 231 -27.13 -25.37 -2.73
CA GLU A 231 -27.39 -26.69 -3.34
C GLU A 231 -27.57 -26.67 -4.88
N ALA A 232 -27.69 -25.49 -5.51
CA ALA A 232 -27.86 -25.33 -6.96
C ALA A 232 -26.69 -24.63 -7.66
N GLU A 233 -26.03 -23.64 -7.03
CA GLU A 233 -25.05 -22.73 -7.64
C GLU A 233 -23.98 -22.30 -6.63
N ASP A 234 -22.74 -22.12 -7.10
CA ASP A 234 -21.66 -21.57 -6.30
C ASP A 234 -21.55 -20.05 -6.52
N ILE A 235 -21.77 -19.27 -5.47
CA ILE A 235 -21.77 -17.80 -5.53
C ILE A 235 -20.56 -17.23 -4.76
N LEU A 236 -19.81 -16.34 -5.42
CA LEU A 236 -18.78 -15.50 -4.81
C LEU A 236 -19.38 -14.17 -4.34
N LEU A 237 -19.42 -13.94 -3.03
CA LEU A 237 -19.87 -12.67 -2.47
C LEU A 237 -18.68 -11.90 -1.90
N PHE A 238 -18.49 -10.64 -2.29
CA PHE A 238 -17.54 -9.78 -1.59
C PHE A 238 -17.99 -9.60 -0.14
N GLU A 239 -17.04 -9.53 0.80
CA GLU A 239 -17.39 -9.11 2.15
C GLU A 239 -17.93 -7.68 2.15
N SER A 240 -19.15 -7.52 2.66
CA SER A 240 -19.79 -6.20 2.79
C SER A 240 -18.96 -5.28 3.69
N PRO A 241 -18.74 -4.02 3.29
CA PRO A 241 -18.11 -3.03 4.16
C PRO A 241 -18.92 -2.83 5.44
N ILE A 242 -18.26 -2.77 6.59
CA ILE A 242 -18.91 -2.60 7.91
C ILE A 242 -19.87 -1.40 7.96
N LEU A 243 -19.56 -0.33 7.21
CA LEU A 243 -20.43 0.85 7.11
C LEU A 243 -21.75 0.53 6.40
N LEU A 244 -21.71 -0.26 5.33
CA LEU A 244 -22.90 -0.64 4.58
C LEU A 244 -23.85 -1.49 5.44
N ASP A 245 -23.30 -2.40 6.24
CA ASP A 245 -24.05 -3.29 7.13
C ASP A 245 -24.70 -2.55 8.32
N LYS A 246 -24.06 -1.50 8.84
CA LYS A 246 -24.56 -0.75 10.00
C LYS A 246 -25.52 0.36 9.62
N ASP A 247 -25.16 1.18 8.63
CA ASP A 247 -25.95 2.29 8.14
C ASP A 247 -25.59 2.56 6.67
N ARG A 248 -26.42 2.03 5.77
CA ARG A 248 -26.26 2.07 4.30
C ARG A 248 -26.00 3.47 3.74
N PHE A 249 -26.49 4.50 4.41
CA PHE A 249 -26.36 5.90 3.97
C PHE A 249 -25.41 6.72 4.84
N SER A 250 -24.64 6.11 5.75
CA SER A 250 -23.69 6.82 6.59
C SER A 250 -22.60 7.52 5.77
N TRP A 251 -22.08 6.85 4.73
CA TRP A 251 -20.96 7.31 3.92
C TRP A 251 -21.18 8.66 3.21
N ILE A 252 -22.43 9.04 2.93
CA ILE A 252 -22.74 10.33 2.29
C ILE A 252 -22.81 11.49 3.30
N ARG A 253 -22.92 11.21 4.60
CA ARG A 253 -23.12 12.24 5.63
C ARG A 253 -21.82 12.94 5.99
N ASP A 254 -21.94 14.22 6.35
CA ASP A 254 -20.81 15.08 6.72
C ASP A 254 -20.09 14.63 7.99
N ASN A 255 -20.83 14.11 8.97
CA ASN A 255 -20.27 13.60 10.21
C ASN A 255 -19.39 12.36 9.97
N GLU A 256 -19.80 11.46 9.06
CA GLU A 256 -19.01 10.28 8.71
C GLU A 256 -17.77 10.66 7.92
N PHE A 257 -17.90 11.58 6.95
CA PHE A 257 -16.76 12.13 6.22
C PHE A 257 -15.71 12.72 7.18
N ALA A 258 -16.12 13.55 8.14
CA ALA A 258 -15.19 14.10 9.13
C ALA A 258 -14.65 13.05 10.11
N LEU A 259 -15.49 12.11 10.57
CA LEU A 259 -15.06 11.05 11.48
C LEU A 259 -13.96 10.19 10.88
N GLN A 260 -14.05 9.85 9.59
CA GLN A 260 -13.04 9.04 8.91
C GLN A 260 -11.67 9.72 8.81
N THR A 261 -11.61 11.05 8.90
CA THR A 261 -10.32 11.76 8.99
C THR A 261 -9.60 11.54 10.32
N LEU A 262 -10.31 11.06 11.36
CA LEU A 262 -9.79 10.79 12.69
C LEU A 262 -9.70 9.30 13.02
N ALA A 263 -10.62 8.50 12.49
CA ALA A 263 -10.78 7.08 12.84
C ALA A 263 -11.01 6.18 11.62
N GLY A 264 -10.81 6.69 10.40
CA GLY A 264 -10.91 5.93 9.16
C GLY A 264 -9.57 5.32 8.75
N LEU A 265 -9.37 5.17 7.43
CA LEU A 265 -8.17 4.56 6.86
C LEU A 265 -6.91 5.44 7.01
N ASN A 266 -7.07 6.76 6.98
CA ASN A 266 -5.95 7.71 7.00
C ASN A 266 -6.02 8.74 8.14
N PRO A 267 -5.97 8.33 9.42
CA PRO A 267 -6.16 9.21 10.56
C PRO A 267 -4.96 10.12 10.88
N TYR A 268 -3.96 10.19 9.99
CA TYR A 268 -2.67 10.84 10.24
C TYR A 268 -2.51 12.22 9.58
N CYS A 269 -3.44 12.61 8.70
CA CYS A 269 -3.26 13.78 7.84
C CYS A 269 -3.94 15.05 8.35
N ILE A 270 -4.94 14.95 9.23
CA ILE A 270 -5.64 16.12 9.74
C ILE A 270 -4.74 16.95 10.67
N GLN A 271 -4.78 18.27 10.51
CA GLN A 271 -3.90 19.19 11.23
C GLN A 271 -4.71 20.35 11.82
N LEU A 272 -4.26 20.88 12.96
CA LEU A 272 -4.79 22.12 13.51
C LEU A 272 -4.45 23.29 12.57
N VAL A 273 -5.41 24.19 12.33
CA VAL A 273 -5.16 25.44 11.62
C VAL A 273 -4.32 26.36 12.51
N ARG A 274 -3.09 26.65 12.07
CA ARG A 274 -2.13 27.49 12.82
C ARG A 274 -1.84 28.84 12.18
N GLU A 275 -2.15 28.98 10.90
CA GLU A 275 -1.87 30.18 10.11
C GLU A 275 -3.16 30.64 9.43
N TRP A 276 -3.39 31.95 9.43
CA TRP A 276 -4.52 32.57 8.76
C TRP A 276 -4.12 33.94 8.18
N PRO A 277 -4.56 34.31 6.95
CA PRO A 277 -5.31 33.49 5.99
C PRO A 277 -4.47 32.33 5.45
N LEU A 278 -5.12 31.28 4.95
CA LEU A 278 -4.44 30.12 4.36
C LEU A 278 -3.73 30.52 3.06
N LYS A 279 -2.47 30.11 2.90
CA LYS A 279 -1.64 30.42 1.73
C LYS A 279 -0.81 29.22 1.27
N SER A 280 -0.71 29.06 -0.05
CA SER A 280 0.24 28.15 -0.69
C SER A 280 1.67 28.65 -0.55
N LYS A 281 2.61 27.71 -0.39
CA LYS A 281 4.06 27.96 -0.37
C LYS A 281 4.70 27.74 -1.75
N LEU A 282 3.92 27.33 -2.74
CA LEU A 282 4.37 27.12 -4.11
C LEU A 282 4.60 28.46 -4.83
N ASP A 283 5.46 28.45 -5.84
CA ASP A 283 5.81 29.64 -6.62
C ASP A 283 4.59 30.21 -7.36
N PRO A 284 4.13 31.44 -7.02
CA PRO A 284 2.97 32.05 -7.66
C PRO A 284 3.14 32.30 -9.16
N ALA A 285 4.37 32.47 -9.63
CA ALA A 285 4.65 32.65 -11.06
C ALA A 285 4.32 31.38 -11.86
N ILE A 286 4.40 30.20 -11.23
CA ILE A 286 4.10 28.92 -11.85
C ILE A 286 2.63 28.55 -11.61
N TYR A 287 2.15 28.67 -10.38
CA TYR A 287 0.89 28.05 -9.95
C TYR A 287 -0.29 29.01 -9.79
N GLY A 288 -0.07 30.32 -9.93
CA GLY A 288 -1.07 31.36 -9.78
C GLY A 288 -1.12 31.96 -8.38
N ASP A 289 -2.21 32.68 -8.06
CA ASP A 289 -2.37 33.36 -6.77
C ASP A 289 -2.34 32.34 -5.61
N PRO A 290 -1.46 32.54 -4.60
CA PRO A 290 -1.27 31.59 -3.52
C PRO A 290 -2.32 31.69 -2.41
N ASN A 291 -3.14 32.74 -2.38
CA ASN A 291 -4.10 32.94 -1.28
C ASN A 291 -5.28 31.98 -1.41
N SER A 292 -5.67 31.30 -0.34
CA SER A 292 -6.91 30.52 -0.34
C SER A 292 -8.12 31.44 -0.50
N LEU A 293 -9.16 30.95 -1.18
CA LEU A 293 -10.44 31.63 -1.22
C LEU A 293 -11.24 31.43 0.08
N ILE A 294 -10.88 30.48 0.95
CA ILE A 294 -11.59 30.27 2.22
C ILE A 294 -11.36 31.47 3.14
N THR A 295 -12.39 32.30 3.32
CA THR A 295 -12.33 33.51 4.15
C THR A 295 -12.98 33.32 5.52
N SER A 296 -12.69 34.25 6.45
CA SER A 296 -13.22 34.25 7.81
C SER A 296 -14.74 34.30 7.81
N GLU A 297 -15.32 35.06 6.89
CA GLU A 297 -16.77 35.25 6.78
C GLU A 297 -17.47 33.96 6.32
N ILE A 298 -16.82 33.19 5.44
CA ILE A 298 -17.32 31.87 5.03
C ILE A 298 -17.30 30.93 6.22
N VAL A 299 -16.18 30.86 6.93
CA VAL A 299 -16.03 29.97 8.09
C VAL A 299 -17.03 30.33 9.18
N GLU A 300 -17.15 31.61 9.54
CA GLU A 300 -18.07 32.08 10.57
C GLU A 300 -19.53 31.80 10.22
N ARG A 301 -19.93 31.99 8.96
CA ARG A 301 -21.26 31.58 8.47
C ARG A 301 -21.49 30.08 8.68
N GLU A 302 -20.50 29.26 8.34
CA GLU A 302 -20.61 27.81 8.47
C GLU A 302 -20.48 27.33 9.91
N ILE A 303 -19.87 28.07 10.84
CA ILE A 303 -19.91 27.82 12.29
C ILE A 303 -21.32 28.04 12.87
N LYS A 304 -22.19 28.76 12.15
CA LYS A 304 -23.62 28.94 12.48
C LYS A 304 -23.86 29.59 13.85
N GLY A 305 -23.02 30.57 14.19
CA GLY A 305 -23.18 31.38 15.39
C GLY A 305 -22.88 30.64 16.71
N VAL A 306 -22.27 29.45 16.66
CA VAL A 306 -21.76 28.76 17.87
C VAL A 306 -20.69 29.62 18.56
N MET A 307 -19.81 30.23 17.77
CA MET A 307 -18.81 31.22 18.20
C MET A 307 -18.37 32.04 16.98
N SER A 308 -17.63 33.12 17.21
CA SER A 308 -16.98 33.89 16.15
C SER A 308 -15.80 33.11 15.54
N PHE A 309 -15.34 33.54 14.35
CA PHE A 309 -14.15 32.96 13.73
C PHE A 309 -12.90 33.10 14.62
N ASP A 310 -12.69 34.28 15.23
CA ASP A 310 -11.51 34.55 16.06
C ASP A 310 -11.52 33.66 17.32
N GLU A 311 -12.68 33.50 17.97
CA GLU A 311 -12.83 32.56 19.09
C GLU A 311 -12.56 31.11 18.67
N ALA A 312 -12.99 30.69 17.48
CA ALA A 312 -12.72 29.34 16.98
C ALA A 312 -11.22 29.11 16.75
N LEU A 313 -10.50 30.12 16.26
CA LEU A 313 -9.05 30.04 16.05
C LEU A 313 -8.30 30.03 17.39
N GLU A 314 -8.65 30.93 18.31
CA GLU A 314 -8.04 31.03 19.66
C GLU A 314 -8.25 29.73 20.45
N ASN A 315 -9.47 29.18 20.42
CA ASN A 315 -9.82 27.94 21.10
C ASN A 315 -9.39 26.67 20.36
N LYS A 316 -8.60 26.79 19.27
CA LYS A 316 -8.07 25.65 18.50
C LYS A 316 -9.17 24.71 18.00
N ARG A 317 -10.28 25.28 17.53
CA ARG A 317 -11.46 24.56 17.02
C ARG A 317 -11.43 24.32 15.51
N LEU A 318 -10.47 24.90 14.78
CA LEU A 318 -10.38 24.76 13.32
C LEU A 318 -9.27 23.78 12.93
N PHE A 319 -9.62 22.80 12.11
CA PHE A 319 -8.70 21.77 11.59
C PHE A 319 -8.78 21.69 10.08
N MET A 320 -7.75 21.16 9.42
CA MET A 320 -7.74 20.99 7.98
C MET A 320 -7.07 19.70 7.50
N LEU A 321 -7.54 19.21 6.36
CA LEU A 321 -6.76 18.39 5.44
C LEU A 321 -6.27 19.29 4.31
N ASP A 322 -4.96 19.49 4.21
CA ASP A 322 -4.35 20.32 3.17
C ASP A 322 -3.51 19.47 2.21
N TYR A 323 -4.13 19.10 1.08
CA TYR A 323 -3.48 18.43 -0.04
C TYR A 323 -3.12 19.40 -1.16
N HIS A 324 -3.28 20.71 -0.95
CA HIS A 324 -3.15 21.68 -2.01
C HIS A 324 -1.73 21.71 -2.57
N ASP A 325 -0.74 22.00 -1.73
CA ASP A 325 0.64 22.18 -2.19
C ASP A 325 1.27 20.87 -2.68
N LEU A 326 0.80 19.74 -2.14
CA LEU A 326 1.23 18.42 -2.58
C LEU A 326 0.74 18.08 -4.00
N LEU A 327 -0.55 18.32 -4.27
CA LEU A 327 -1.18 17.85 -5.51
C LEU A 327 -1.11 18.86 -6.64
N LEU A 328 -1.08 20.16 -6.34
CA LEU A 328 -1.09 21.22 -7.36
C LEU A 328 0.00 21.06 -8.44
N PRO A 329 1.24 20.64 -8.12
CA PRO A 329 2.28 20.35 -9.12
C PRO A 329 1.95 19.24 -10.12
N TYR A 330 1.01 18.35 -9.79
CA TYR A 330 0.61 17.21 -10.62
C TYR A 330 -0.72 17.44 -11.35
N VAL A 331 -1.50 18.45 -10.99
CA VAL A 331 -2.85 18.68 -11.55
C VAL A 331 -2.85 18.77 -13.07
N ASN A 332 -1.99 19.60 -13.68
CA ASN A 332 -1.97 19.73 -15.14
C ASN A 332 -1.55 18.42 -15.83
N LYS A 333 -0.52 17.74 -15.31
CA LYS A 333 -0.04 16.46 -15.85
C LYS A 333 -1.11 15.38 -15.83
N VAL A 334 -1.86 15.27 -14.74
CA VAL A 334 -2.95 14.28 -14.65
C VAL A 334 -4.03 14.64 -15.65
N ARG A 335 -4.47 15.89 -15.71
CA ARG A 335 -5.55 16.34 -16.61
C ARG A 335 -5.22 16.30 -18.11
N GLU A 336 -3.96 16.04 -18.48
CA GLU A 336 -3.54 15.74 -19.86
C GLU A 336 -3.84 14.29 -20.24
N LEU A 337 -4.05 13.39 -19.27
CA LEU A 337 -4.43 12.00 -19.51
C LEU A 337 -5.93 11.91 -19.84
N ASP A 338 -6.25 11.01 -20.77
CA ASP A 338 -7.63 10.75 -21.19
C ASP A 338 -8.51 10.33 -20.00
N ASP A 339 -9.74 10.85 -20.00
CA ASP A 339 -10.78 10.60 -19.00
C ASP A 339 -10.35 10.75 -17.52
N SER A 340 -9.48 11.72 -17.25
CA SER A 340 -8.96 11.95 -15.90
C SER A 340 -9.16 13.39 -15.44
N THR A 341 -9.29 13.55 -14.12
CA THR A 341 -9.38 14.86 -13.49
C THR A 341 -8.70 14.83 -12.14
N LEU A 342 -7.96 15.90 -11.84
CA LEU A 342 -7.37 16.13 -10.53
C LEU A 342 -7.58 17.59 -10.14
N TYR A 343 -7.73 17.83 -8.85
CA TYR A 343 -7.68 19.15 -8.23
C TYR A 343 -6.70 19.10 -7.04
N ALA A 344 -6.24 20.27 -6.63
CA ALA A 344 -5.55 20.44 -5.37
C ALA A 344 -6.58 20.90 -4.33
N SER A 345 -6.77 20.14 -3.24
CA SER A 345 -7.85 20.41 -2.28
C SER A 345 -7.36 20.90 -0.92
N ARG A 346 -8.11 21.82 -0.33
CA ARG A 346 -8.12 22.07 1.12
C ARG A 346 -9.50 21.79 1.68
N THR A 347 -9.58 20.99 2.72
CA THR A 347 -10.83 20.75 3.46
C THR A 347 -10.67 21.30 4.86
N LEU A 348 -11.54 22.23 5.23
CA LEU A 348 -11.57 22.83 6.56
C LEU A 348 -12.68 22.17 7.39
N PHE A 349 -12.41 21.98 8.67
CA PHE A 349 -13.29 21.38 9.65
C PHE A 349 -13.39 22.24 10.91
N PHE A 350 -14.53 22.18 11.57
CA PHE A 350 -14.81 22.81 12.86
C PHE A 350 -15.12 21.73 13.91
N LEU A 351 -14.49 21.85 15.07
CA LEU A 351 -14.72 21.00 16.24
C LEU A 351 -15.88 21.58 17.06
N ASN A 352 -16.99 20.86 17.11
CA ASN A 352 -18.15 21.22 17.91
C ASN A 352 -17.90 20.96 19.41
N ASP A 353 -18.74 21.53 20.27
CA ASP A 353 -18.65 21.36 21.72
C ASP A 353 -18.98 19.92 22.19
N ASP A 354 -19.74 19.17 21.40
CA ASP A 354 -19.99 17.73 21.61
C ASP A 354 -18.80 16.84 21.20
N SER A 355 -17.66 17.46 20.88
CA SER A 355 -16.43 16.80 20.42
C SER A 355 -16.54 16.09 19.07
N THR A 356 -17.60 16.37 18.29
CA THR A 356 -17.68 15.92 16.90
C THR A 356 -17.01 16.92 15.96
N LEU A 357 -16.41 16.39 14.90
CA LEU A 357 -15.82 17.20 13.84
C LEU A 357 -16.84 17.37 12.71
N ARG A 358 -16.96 18.59 12.16
CA ARG A 358 -17.85 18.89 11.04
C ARG A 358 -17.09 19.58 9.91
N PRO A 359 -17.23 19.17 8.65
CA PRO A 359 -16.64 19.88 7.52
C PRO A 359 -17.35 21.22 7.32
N VAL A 360 -16.58 22.28 7.06
CA VAL A 360 -17.12 23.64 6.85
C VAL A 360 -16.93 24.12 5.42
N ALA A 361 -15.80 23.82 4.79
CA ALA A 361 -15.51 24.25 3.44
C ALA A 361 -14.54 23.29 2.74
N ILE A 362 -14.69 23.15 1.43
CA ILE A 362 -13.72 22.50 0.54
C ILE A 362 -13.35 23.49 -0.55
N GLU A 363 -12.07 23.83 -0.64
CA GLU A 363 -11.51 24.56 -1.77
C GLU A 363 -10.92 23.56 -2.76
N LEU A 364 -11.31 23.66 -4.03
CA LEU A 364 -10.69 22.92 -5.14
C LEU A 364 -9.97 23.89 -6.07
N THR A 365 -8.70 23.59 -6.34
CA THR A 365 -7.83 24.43 -7.17
C THR A 365 -7.28 23.67 -8.37
N ARG A 366 -7.28 24.34 -9.52
CA ARG A 366 -6.51 23.98 -10.71
C ARG A 366 -5.51 25.11 -10.96
N PRO A 367 -4.21 24.82 -11.14
CA PRO A 367 -3.22 25.85 -11.40
C PRO A 367 -3.48 26.50 -12.76
N GLN A 368 -2.83 27.63 -13.00
CA GLN A 368 -2.78 28.18 -14.35
C GLN A 368 -2.04 27.23 -15.30
N ASP A 369 -2.43 27.27 -16.56
CA ASP A 369 -1.79 26.58 -17.67
C ASP A 369 -1.61 27.56 -18.84
N LYS A 370 -0.83 27.20 -19.86
CA LYS A 370 -0.52 28.02 -21.03
C LYS A 370 -1.74 28.68 -21.67
N THR A 371 -2.89 28.00 -21.59
CA THR A 371 -4.14 28.43 -22.25
C THR A 371 -5.24 28.85 -21.29
N ARG A 372 -5.10 28.60 -19.99
CA ARG A 372 -6.19 28.76 -19.02
C ARG A 372 -5.67 29.40 -17.73
N PRO A 373 -6.35 30.45 -17.21
CA PRO A 373 -6.00 30.99 -15.92
C PRO A 373 -6.26 29.96 -14.81
N GLN A 374 -5.63 30.21 -13.66
CA GLN A 374 -5.90 29.46 -12.43
C GLN A 374 -7.41 29.45 -12.17
N TRP A 375 -7.95 28.29 -11.82
CA TRP A 375 -9.34 28.13 -11.44
C TRP A 375 -9.41 27.65 -10.00
N ARG A 376 -10.24 28.30 -9.20
CA ARG A 376 -10.44 28.00 -7.78
C ARG A 376 -11.92 28.15 -7.46
N HIS A 377 -12.44 27.26 -6.63
CA HIS A 377 -13.80 27.36 -6.14
C HIS A 377 -13.93 26.79 -4.73
N ILE A 378 -14.82 27.39 -3.95
CA ILE A 378 -15.16 26.93 -2.61
C ILE A 378 -16.54 26.30 -2.65
N PHE A 379 -16.64 25.13 -2.04
CA PHE A 379 -17.89 24.46 -1.76
C PHE A 379 -18.10 24.47 -0.26
N THR A 380 -19.33 24.76 0.18
CA THR A 380 -19.77 24.65 1.57
C THR A 380 -20.99 23.74 1.65
N PRO A 381 -21.33 23.19 2.83
CA PRO A 381 -22.55 22.42 3.01
C PRO A 381 -23.79 23.17 2.51
N GLY A 382 -24.53 22.53 1.62
CA GLY A 382 -25.73 23.07 0.98
C GLY A 382 -27.02 22.40 1.47
N TYR A 383 -28.17 23.01 1.17
CA TYR A 383 -29.49 22.49 1.54
C TYR A 383 -30.47 22.34 0.37
N ASP A 384 -30.20 22.99 -0.75
CA ASP A 384 -30.97 22.78 -1.98
C ASP A 384 -30.36 21.63 -2.80
N ALA A 385 -31.14 21.09 -3.73
CA ALA A 385 -30.72 19.93 -4.51
C ALA A 385 -29.37 20.14 -5.22
N THR A 386 -29.12 21.33 -5.77
CA THR A 386 -27.89 21.59 -6.53
C THR A 386 -26.70 21.71 -5.58
N SER A 387 -26.82 22.51 -4.52
CA SER A 387 -25.72 22.70 -3.56
C SER A 387 -25.37 21.42 -2.80
N CYS A 388 -26.36 20.58 -2.46
CA CYS A 388 -26.13 19.26 -1.87
C CYS A 388 -25.28 18.35 -2.76
N TRP A 389 -25.57 18.28 -4.06
CA TRP A 389 -24.81 17.44 -4.98
C TRP A 389 -23.43 18.01 -5.28
N LEU A 390 -23.29 19.33 -5.45
CA LEU A 390 -21.99 19.98 -5.60
C LEU A 390 -21.09 19.77 -4.37
N TRP A 391 -21.66 19.87 -3.17
CA TRP A 391 -20.97 19.57 -1.92
C TRP A 391 -20.53 18.11 -1.85
N THR A 392 -21.41 17.19 -2.23
CA THR A 392 -21.10 15.75 -2.28
C THR A 392 -19.96 15.47 -3.26
N LEU A 393 -19.96 16.07 -4.45
CA LEU A 393 -18.87 15.96 -5.43
C LEU A 393 -17.56 16.55 -4.92
N ALA A 394 -17.60 17.69 -4.21
CA ALA A 394 -16.43 18.28 -3.59
C ALA A 394 -15.81 17.35 -2.52
N LYS A 395 -16.65 16.72 -1.69
CA LYS A 395 -16.21 15.68 -0.75
C LYS A 395 -15.60 14.48 -1.47
N THR A 396 -16.22 14.00 -2.55
CA THR A 396 -15.67 12.91 -3.36
C THR A 396 -14.25 13.23 -3.83
N HIS A 397 -14.01 14.43 -4.38
CA HIS A 397 -12.66 14.85 -4.75
C HIS A 397 -11.69 14.88 -3.56
N ALA A 398 -12.09 15.49 -2.44
CA ALA A 398 -11.26 15.54 -1.23
C ALA A 398 -10.90 14.13 -0.70
N ILE A 399 -11.85 13.19 -0.72
CA ILE A 399 -11.64 11.79 -0.33
C ILE A 399 -10.73 11.08 -1.33
N SER A 400 -10.89 11.29 -2.64
CA SER A 400 -9.99 10.70 -3.64
C SER A 400 -8.54 11.17 -3.45
N HIS A 401 -8.34 12.43 -3.09
CA HIS A 401 -7.03 12.97 -2.76
C HIS A 401 -6.44 12.34 -1.49
N ASP A 402 -7.24 12.23 -0.42
CA ASP A 402 -6.86 11.55 0.82
C ASP A 402 -6.54 10.07 0.57
N ALA A 403 -7.33 9.37 -0.24
CA ALA A 403 -7.11 7.97 -0.60
C ALA A 403 -5.82 7.76 -1.39
N GLY A 404 -5.52 8.67 -2.33
CA GLY A 404 -4.26 8.67 -3.07
C GLY A 404 -3.05 8.90 -2.15
N TYR A 405 -3.16 9.86 -1.23
CA TYR A 405 -2.14 10.09 -0.21
C TYR A 405 -1.97 8.89 0.72
N HIS A 406 -3.08 8.33 1.20
CA HIS A 406 -3.10 7.17 2.07
C HIS A 406 -2.35 6.01 1.43
N GLN A 407 -2.72 5.62 0.21
CA GLN A 407 -2.13 4.45 -0.43
C GLN A 407 -0.66 4.67 -0.75
N LEU A 408 -0.29 5.80 -1.33
CA LEU A 408 1.07 6.03 -1.83
C LEU A 408 2.06 6.50 -0.75
N ILE A 409 1.58 7.28 0.24
CA ILE A 409 2.43 7.92 1.24
C ILE A 409 2.24 7.26 2.61
N SER A 410 1.04 7.37 3.21
CA SER A 410 0.81 6.89 4.58
C SER A 410 1.04 5.38 4.70
N HIS A 411 0.67 4.62 3.68
CA HIS A 411 0.75 3.16 3.67
C HIS A 411 2.01 2.70 2.93
N TRP A 412 2.12 2.94 1.62
CA TRP A 412 3.26 2.43 0.85
C TRP A 412 4.59 3.02 1.34
N TYR A 413 4.78 4.34 1.27
CA TYR A 413 6.09 4.95 1.56
C TYR A 413 6.51 4.89 3.04
N LEU A 414 5.56 5.05 3.98
CA LEU A 414 5.88 5.14 5.40
C LEU A 414 5.87 3.80 6.15
N THR A 415 5.34 2.73 5.57
CA THR A 415 5.27 1.42 6.24
C THR A 415 5.90 0.25 5.49
N ASN A 416 5.95 0.31 4.16
CA ASN A 416 6.54 -0.73 3.31
C ASN A 416 7.92 -0.28 2.79
#